data_AF-A0A953S9T2-F1
#
_entry.id   AF-A0A953S9T2-F1
#
_cell.length_a   1.000
_cell.length_b   1.000
_cell.length_c   1.000
_cell.angle_alpha   90.00
_cell.angle_beta   90.00
_cell.angle_gamma   90.00
#
_symmetry.space_group_name_H-M   'P 1'
#
loop_
_entity.id
_entity.type
_entity.pdbx_description
1 polymer ?
#
loop_
_entity_poly.entity_id
_entity_poly.type
_entity_poly.pdbx_seq_one_letter_code
_entity_poly.pdbx_strand_id
1 'polypeptide(L)'
;MRELVSPAPIVTTGIPLGESQATEPQTTTTIALKDRYHAVEVEKFDVLEGVEFPTDYIQSLQDEIVKEFGKSQQFKQVLPAGQNPADATASTLRLSGTVTYFDPGNRAERYFGSGQGHIVIYVVLGDRPTGETLVTDQISATLSGGIFGGNPKNITHEFAKTLANTTKLLLEKPVPSPGELAPPEAAGPRPPSTDHKVVTISSGNYDQGQVNLNAEASTGYRLVAFTPKGMESADVTMESSATPPQVYQYRVLHTHLFGNLEKDLNKAALDGYRYCPNTLAWLAGGFGAVGFAIIEKPPVPSKTSYEYRVHAATQLSNAQKDVVKDQRENFSLVGTFETADRHIALMERTVSKAGE
;
A
#
# COMPACT_ATOMS: atom_id res chain seq x y z
N MET A 1 -8.28 89.85 31.21
CA MET A 1 -9.11 88.82 30.54
C MET A 1 -8.20 87.97 29.66
N ARG A 2 -7.82 86.80 30.15
CA ARG A 2 -7.22 85.70 29.37
C ARG A 2 -7.80 84.43 29.97
N GLU A 3 -8.69 83.80 29.22
CA GLU A 3 -9.33 82.53 29.58
C GLU A 3 -8.31 81.41 29.61
N LEU A 4 -8.37 80.62 30.67
CA LEU A 4 -7.62 79.37 30.86
C LEU A 4 -8.39 78.27 30.12
N VAL A 5 -7.81 77.77 29.03
CA VAL A 5 -8.31 76.60 28.30
C VAL A 5 -7.82 75.34 29.00
N SER A 6 -8.77 74.53 29.48
CA SER A 6 -8.55 73.23 30.10
C SER A 6 -8.30 72.15 29.02
N PRO A 7 -7.28 71.28 29.16
CA PRO A 7 -7.09 70.16 28.22
C PRO A 7 -8.08 69.01 28.47
N ALA A 8 -8.54 68.41 27.38
CA ALA A 8 -9.48 67.29 27.32
C ALA A 8 -8.85 65.95 27.76
N PRO A 9 -9.65 64.98 28.24
CA PRO A 9 -9.15 63.67 28.67
C PRO A 9 -8.80 62.75 27.49
N ILE A 10 -7.69 62.02 27.63
CA ILE A 10 -7.23 60.97 26.73
C ILE A 10 -8.09 59.71 26.98
N VAL A 11 -8.79 59.24 25.94
CA VAL A 11 -9.51 57.96 25.96
C VAL A 11 -8.54 56.86 25.51
N THR A 12 -8.15 56.00 26.45
CA THR A 12 -7.35 54.80 26.20
C THR A 12 -8.28 53.64 25.83
N THR A 13 -8.34 53.30 24.54
CA THR A 13 -9.04 52.11 24.05
C THR A 13 -8.20 50.87 24.34
N GLY A 14 -8.60 50.08 25.33
CA GLY A 14 -8.01 48.76 25.60
C GLY A 14 -8.42 47.75 24.54
N ILE A 15 -7.44 47.18 23.83
CA ILE A 15 -7.62 46.03 22.94
C ILE A 15 -7.67 44.78 23.83
N PRO A 16 -8.76 43.97 23.82
CA PRO A 16 -8.76 42.69 24.50
C PRO A 16 -7.82 41.73 23.76
N LEU A 17 -6.74 41.32 24.43
CA LEU A 17 -5.96 40.15 24.07
C LEU A 17 -6.87 38.92 24.22
N GLY A 18 -7.36 38.41 23.09
CA GLY A 18 -8.07 37.13 23.05
C GLY A 18 -7.12 36.02 23.44
N GLU A 19 -7.42 35.34 24.53
CA GLU A 19 -6.78 34.09 24.93
C GLU A 19 -6.97 33.07 23.79
N SER A 20 -5.88 32.72 23.12
CA SER A 20 -5.84 31.63 22.17
C SER A 20 -5.97 30.33 22.98
N GLN A 21 -7.21 29.82 23.08
CA GLN A 21 -7.46 28.50 23.65
C GLN A 21 -6.75 27.48 22.76
N ALA A 22 -5.70 26.87 23.29
CA ALA A 22 -5.09 25.69 22.72
C ALA A 22 -6.15 24.58 22.70
N THR A 23 -6.62 24.22 21.52
CA THR A 23 -7.51 23.08 21.31
C THR A 23 -6.77 21.83 21.79
N GLU A 24 -7.24 21.20 22.87
CA GLU A 24 -6.74 19.91 23.30
C GLU A 24 -6.86 18.88 22.15
N PRO A 25 -5.85 18.01 21.95
CA PRO A 25 -5.91 17.01 20.89
C PRO A 25 -7.06 16.04 21.15
N GLN A 26 -8.05 16.04 20.25
CA GLN A 26 -9.12 15.05 20.27
C GLN A 26 -8.50 13.66 20.17
N THR A 27 -8.79 12.81 21.15
CA THR A 27 -8.33 11.42 21.17
C THR A 27 -9.20 10.62 20.21
N THR A 28 -8.81 10.56 18.94
CA THR A 28 -9.46 9.69 17.94
C THR A 28 -9.42 8.24 18.42
N THR A 29 -10.59 7.64 18.64
CA THR A 29 -10.67 6.22 19.01
C THR A 29 -10.56 5.40 17.74
N THR A 30 -9.39 4.82 17.50
CA THR A 30 -9.14 3.92 16.38
C THR A 30 -9.48 2.47 16.76
N ILE A 31 -10.17 1.75 15.87
CA ILE A 31 -10.51 0.33 16.04
C ILE A 31 -9.86 -0.45 14.90
N ALA A 32 -9.33 -1.65 15.18
CA ALA A 32 -8.78 -2.50 14.13
C ALA A 32 -9.89 -3.02 13.20
N LEU A 33 -9.60 -3.19 11.91
CA LEU A 33 -10.56 -3.68 10.93
C LEU A 33 -11.20 -5.01 11.34
N LYS A 34 -10.44 -5.96 11.87
CA LYS A 34 -10.96 -7.27 12.33
C LYS A 34 -12.03 -7.16 13.43
N ASP A 35 -11.95 -6.13 14.26
CA ASP A 35 -12.88 -5.93 15.37
C ASP A 35 -14.17 -5.26 14.90
N ARG A 36 -14.10 -4.47 13.82
CA ARG A 36 -15.24 -3.81 13.19
C ARG A 36 -15.99 -4.72 12.21
N TYR A 37 -15.27 -5.51 11.42
CA TYR A 37 -15.85 -6.27 10.32
C TYR A 37 -15.83 -7.77 10.59
N HIS A 38 -17.00 -8.39 10.54
CA HIS A 38 -17.16 -9.81 10.84
C HIS A 38 -17.58 -10.65 9.63
N ALA A 39 -17.91 -9.98 8.53
CA ALA A 39 -18.21 -10.61 7.25
C ALA A 39 -17.35 -9.98 6.16
N VAL A 40 -17.10 -10.75 5.11
CA VAL A 40 -16.48 -10.25 3.87
C VAL A 40 -17.28 -10.73 2.67
N GLU A 41 -17.54 -9.83 1.73
CA GLU A 41 -18.03 -10.14 0.40
C GLU A 41 -16.85 -10.12 -0.57
N VAL A 42 -16.69 -11.20 -1.32
CA VAL A 42 -15.71 -11.32 -2.40
C VAL A 42 -16.41 -10.94 -3.69
N GLU A 43 -16.17 -9.72 -4.18
CA GLU A 43 -16.72 -9.25 -5.44
C GLU A 43 -16.07 -9.92 -6.65
N LYS A 44 -16.66 -9.65 -7.82
CA LYS A 44 -16.06 -10.04 -9.08
C LYS A 44 -14.75 -9.26 -9.28
N PHE A 45 -13.68 -9.98 -9.59
CA PHE A 45 -12.40 -9.38 -9.96
C PHE A 45 -12.43 -8.95 -11.44
N ASP A 46 -11.90 -7.76 -11.70
CA ASP A 46 -11.74 -7.21 -13.03
C ASP A 46 -10.36 -7.56 -13.61
N VAL A 47 -10.22 -7.39 -14.93
CA VAL A 47 -8.95 -7.53 -15.64
C VAL A 47 -8.65 -6.19 -16.30
N LEU A 48 -7.46 -5.65 -16.05
CA LEU A 48 -7.03 -4.41 -16.68
C LEU A 48 -6.98 -4.57 -18.21
N GLU A 49 -7.39 -3.54 -18.94
CA GLU A 49 -7.33 -3.54 -20.40
C GLU A 49 -5.91 -3.85 -20.89
N GLY A 50 -5.81 -4.77 -21.86
CA GLY A 50 -4.52 -5.24 -22.39
C GLY A 50 -3.86 -6.39 -21.62
N VAL A 51 -4.38 -6.78 -20.45
CA VAL A 51 -3.90 -7.97 -19.74
C VAL A 51 -4.60 -9.23 -20.25
N GLU A 52 -3.82 -10.17 -20.78
CA GLU A 52 -4.31 -11.46 -21.28
C GLU A 52 -4.56 -12.44 -20.13
N PHE A 53 -5.63 -12.24 -19.37
CA PHE A 53 -6.04 -13.15 -18.31
C PHE A 53 -7.16 -14.10 -18.79
N PRO A 54 -6.97 -15.45 -18.73
CA PRO A 54 -8.00 -16.39 -19.17
C PRO A 54 -9.32 -16.21 -18.42
N THR A 55 -10.44 -16.15 -19.15
CA THR A 55 -11.76 -15.87 -18.56
C THR A 55 -12.24 -16.96 -17.61
N ASP A 56 -11.84 -18.21 -17.84
CA ASP A 56 -12.10 -19.34 -16.96
C ASP A 56 -11.34 -19.24 -15.63
N TYR A 57 -10.24 -18.48 -15.58
CA TYR A 57 -9.48 -18.29 -14.35
C TYR A 57 -10.16 -17.31 -13.40
N ILE A 58 -10.95 -16.36 -13.91
CA ILE A 58 -11.65 -15.36 -13.09
C ILE A 58 -12.61 -16.03 -12.11
N GLN A 59 -13.42 -16.98 -12.60
CA GLN A 59 -14.34 -17.73 -11.72
C GLN A 59 -13.57 -18.61 -10.74
N SER A 60 -12.56 -19.35 -11.23
CA SER A 60 -11.73 -20.19 -10.35
C SER A 60 -11.00 -19.37 -9.28
N LEU A 61 -10.58 -18.15 -9.59
CA LEU A 61 -9.96 -17.22 -8.65
C LEU A 61 -10.93 -16.85 -7.55
N GLN A 62 -12.14 -16.43 -7.90
CA GLN A 62 -13.17 -16.08 -6.92
C GLN A 62 -13.54 -17.26 -6.02
N ASP A 63 -13.74 -18.45 -6.60
CA ASP A 63 -14.07 -19.65 -5.85
C ASP A 63 -12.96 -20.03 -4.85
N GLU A 64 -11.69 -19.97 -5.28
CA GLU A 64 -10.56 -20.25 -4.39
C GLU A 64 -10.38 -19.15 -3.33
N ILE A 65 -10.64 -17.87 -3.63
CA ILE A 65 -10.62 -16.78 -2.63
C ILE A 65 -11.68 -17.04 -1.56
N VAL A 66 -12.94 -17.28 -1.94
CA VAL A 66 -14.03 -17.58 -0.99
C VAL A 66 -13.66 -18.78 -0.11
N LYS A 67 -13.10 -19.82 -0.71
CA LYS A 67 -12.66 -21.05 -0.02
C LYS A 67 -11.51 -20.80 0.95
N GLU A 68 -10.45 -20.08 0.56
CA GLU A 68 -9.31 -19.78 1.42
C GLU A 68 -9.70 -18.83 2.56
N PHE A 69 -10.56 -17.84 2.30
CA PHE A 69 -11.12 -17.00 3.35
C PHE A 69 -11.97 -17.80 4.34
N GLY A 70 -12.79 -18.74 3.86
CA GLY A 70 -13.55 -19.65 4.72
C GLY A 70 -12.65 -20.51 5.61
N LYS A 71 -11.54 -21.02 5.08
CA LYS A 71 -10.54 -21.78 5.84
C LYS A 71 -9.78 -20.92 6.86
N SER A 72 -9.55 -19.64 6.55
CA SER A 72 -8.78 -18.73 7.40
C SER A 72 -9.47 -18.43 8.73
N GLN A 73 -10.79 -18.62 8.80
CA GLN A 73 -11.65 -18.29 9.96
C GLN A 73 -11.50 -16.85 10.46
N GLN A 74 -11.03 -15.92 9.62
CA GLN A 74 -10.93 -14.50 9.99
C GLN A 74 -12.30 -13.81 10.01
N PHE A 75 -13.25 -14.33 9.24
CA PHE A 75 -14.62 -13.81 9.14
C PHE A 75 -15.61 -14.87 9.61
N LYS A 76 -16.67 -14.42 10.28
CA LYS A 76 -17.82 -15.27 10.63
C LYS A 76 -18.61 -15.70 9.39
N GLN A 77 -18.62 -14.85 8.36
CA GLN A 77 -19.29 -15.11 7.09
C GLN A 77 -18.39 -14.68 5.92
N VAL A 78 -18.28 -15.54 4.91
CA VAL A 78 -17.61 -15.24 3.64
C VAL A 78 -18.67 -15.37 2.56
N LEU A 79 -18.96 -14.25 1.90
CA LEU A 79 -20.06 -14.10 0.97
C LEU A 79 -19.49 -14.05 -0.46
N PRO A 80 -19.97 -14.88 -1.38
CA PRO A 80 -19.79 -14.66 -2.81
C PRO A 80 -20.41 -13.34 -3.27
N ALA A 81 -19.97 -12.84 -4.43
CA ALA A 81 -20.46 -11.61 -5.03
C ALA A 81 -21.99 -11.55 -5.11
N GLY A 82 -22.58 -10.44 -4.65
CA GLY A 82 -24.02 -10.18 -4.68
C GLY A 82 -24.81 -10.85 -3.55
N GLN A 83 -24.18 -11.64 -2.67
CA GLN A 83 -24.87 -12.22 -1.52
C GLN A 83 -24.91 -11.24 -0.33
N ASN A 84 -26.00 -11.25 0.42
CA ASN A 84 -26.14 -10.44 1.63
C ASN A 84 -25.75 -11.25 2.88
N PRO A 85 -25.20 -10.62 3.93
CA PRO A 85 -24.98 -11.29 5.20
C PRO A 85 -26.30 -11.77 5.79
N ALA A 86 -26.26 -12.88 6.53
CA ALA A 86 -27.46 -13.41 7.19
C ALA A 86 -28.06 -12.44 8.23
N ASP A 87 -27.20 -11.59 8.80
CA ASP A 87 -27.57 -10.49 9.68
C ASP A 87 -27.36 -9.18 8.93
N ALA A 88 -28.44 -8.46 8.64
CA ALA A 88 -28.40 -7.18 7.92
C ALA A 88 -27.64 -6.07 8.69
N THR A 89 -27.40 -6.26 9.99
CA THR A 89 -26.63 -5.34 10.83
C THR A 89 -25.13 -5.68 10.87
N ALA A 90 -24.73 -6.83 10.30
CA ALA A 90 -23.33 -7.23 10.28
C ALA A 90 -22.49 -6.29 9.39
N SER A 91 -21.51 -5.64 10.00
CA SER A 91 -20.51 -4.87 9.28
C SER A 91 -19.73 -5.79 8.33
N THR A 92 -19.83 -5.50 7.04
CA THR A 92 -19.31 -6.35 5.96
C THR A 92 -18.24 -5.59 5.17
N LEU A 93 -17.05 -6.19 5.06
CA LEU A 93 -16.03 -5.72 4.13
C LEU A 93 -16.39 -6.16 2.71
N ARG A 94 -16.03 -5.32 1.75
CA ARG A 94 -16.06 -5.61 0.33
C ARG A 94 -14.62 -5.78 -0.14
N LEU A 95 -14.31 -6.97 -0.64
CA LEU A 95 -13.03 -7.31 -1.25
C LEU A 95 -13.20 -7.32 -2.77
N SER A 96 -12.57 -6.37 -3.44
CA SER A 96 -12.49 -6.32 -4.91
C SER A 96 -11.04 -6.25 -5.37
N GLY A 97 -10.82 -6.45 -6.66
CA GLY A 97 -9.48 -6.30 -7.21
C GLY A 97 -9.45 -6.33 -8.73
N THR A 98 -8.33 -5.87 -9.28
CA THR A 98 -8.07 -5.80 -10.71
C THR A 98 -6.76 -6.52 -11.02
N VAL A 99 -6.82 -7.52 -11.92
CA VAL A 99 -5.61 -8.19 -12.44
C VAL A 99 -4.85 -7.18 -13.30
N THR A 100 -3.66 -6.78 -12.85
CA THR A 100 -2.83 -5.76 -13.51
C THR A 100 -1.68 -6.37 -14.30
N TYR A 101 -1.32 -7.62 -14.00
CA TYR A 101 -0.34 -8.36 -14.77
C TYR A 101 -0.59 -9.87 -14.64
N PHE A 102 -0.38 -10.57 -15.74
CA PHE A 102 -0.41 -12.02 -15.77
C PHE A 102 0.63 -12.53 -16.78
N ASP A 103 1.48 -13.43 -16.32
CA ASP A 103 2.36 -14.24 -17.15
C ASP A 103 2.06 -15.71 -16.88
N PRO A 104 1.54 -16.46 -17.87
CA PRO A 104 1.27 -17.88 -17.70
C PRO A 104 2.55 -18.71 -17.57
N GLY A 105 3.75 -18.13 -17.71
CA GLY A 105 5.06 -18.78 -17.66
C GLY A 105 5.29 -19.81 -18.77
N ASN A 106 6.52 -20.31 -18.89
CA ASN A 106 6.80 -21.40 -19.82
C ASN A 106 6.36 -22.77 -19.25
N ARG A 107 5.24 -23.29 -19.74
CA ARG A 107 4.68 -24.59 -19.30
C ARG A 107 5.65 -25.76 -19.44
N ALA A 108 6.52 -25.78 -20.46
CA ALA A 108 7.48 -26.86 -20.66
C ALA A 108 8.62 -26.80 -19.62
N GLU A 109 9.07 -25.61 -19.29
CA GLU A 109 10.13 -25.39 -18.30
C GLU A 109 9.67 -25.60 -16.86
N ARG A 110 8.37 -25.57 -16.58
CA ARG A 110 7.84 -25.91 -15.24
C ARG A 110 8.16 -27.34 -14.82
N TYR A 111 8.28 -28.27 -15.78
CA TYR A 111 8.71 -29.64 -15.47
C TYR A 111 10.14 -29.70 -14.93
N PHE A 112 10.94 -28.66 -15.18
CA PHE A 112 12.33 -28.53 -14.73
C PHE A 112 12.49 -27.45 -13.65
N GLY A 113 11.39 -26.87 -13.15
CA GLY A 113 11.39 -25.90 -12.05
C GLY A 113 11.69 -24.44 -12.43
N SER A 114 11.94 -24.11 -13.70
CA SER A 114 12.31 -22.74 -14.14
C SER A 114 11.19 -21.93 -14.79
N GLY A 115 10.12 -22.56 -15.27
CA GLY A 115 9.04 -21.89 -16.03
C GLY A 115 7.95 -21.24 -15.19
N GLN A 116 8.30 -20.58 -14.09
CA GLN A 116 7.31 -19.97 -13.19
C GLN A 116 6.47 -18.94 -13.96
N GLY A 117 5.20 -18.83 -13.61
CA GLY A 117 4.38 -17.72 -14.07
C GLY A 117 4.02 -16.84 -12.88
N HIS A 118 3.33 -15.75 -13.16
CA HIS A 118 3.15 -14.68 -12.21
C HIS A 118 1.79 -14.02 -12.40
N ILE A 119 1.19 -13.60 -11.30
CA ILE A 119 -0.02 -12.79 -11.30
C ILE A 119 0.17 -11.65 -10.32
N VAL A 120 -0.26 -10.45 -10.71
CA VAL A 120 -0.29 -9.27 -9.85
C VAL A 120 -1.69 -8.70 -9.87
N ILE A 121 -2.25 -8.48 -8.69
CA ILE A 121 -3.59 -7.94 -8.52
C ILE A 121 -3.52 -6.72 -7.60
N TYR A 122 -4.11 -5.63 -8.03
CA TYR A 122 -4.40 -4.48 -7.17
C TYR A 122 -5.69 -4.77 -6.42
N VAL A 123 -5.63 -4.76 -5.09
CA VAL A 123 -6.71 -5.20 -4.20
C VAL A 123 -7.24 -4.01 -3.41
N VAL A 124 -8.56 -3.97 -3.24
CA VAL A 124 -9.25 -2.95 -2.46
C VAL A 124 -10.12 -3.64 -1.40
N LEU A 125 -9.93 -3.25 -0.15
CA LEU A 125 -10.83 -3.53 0.95
C LEU A 125 -11.64 -2.27 1.23
N GLY A 126 -12.95 -2.34 1.04
CA GLY A 126 -13.86 -1.24 1.30
C GLY A 126 -14.96 -1.59 2.29
N ASP A 127 -15.57 -0.57 2.87
CA ASP A 127 -16.80 -0.70 3.63
C ASP A 127 -17.97 -0.94 2.66
N ARG A 128 -18.67 -2.09 2.76
CA ARG A 128 -19.74 -2.43 1.82
C ARG A 128 -20.90 -1.41 1.84
N PRO A 129 -21.43 -0.97 3.00
CA PRO A 129 -22.56 -0.03 3.03
C PRO A 129 -22.26 1.34 2.41
N THR A 130 -21.09 1.91 2.69
CA THR A 130 -20.73 3.26 2.23
C THR A 130 -19.99 3.28 0.91
N GLY A 131 -19.33 2.17 0.54
CA GLY A 131 -18.41 2.10 -0.59
C GLY A 131 -17.05 2.73 -0.31
N GLU A 132 -16.80 3.22 0.91
CA GLU A 132 -15.52 3.83 1.32
C GLU A 132 -14.37 2.84 1.16
N THR A 133 -13.26 3.29 0.57
CA THR A 133 -12.03 2.49 0.51
C THR A 133 -11.30 2.62 1.84
N LEU A 134 -11.05 1.49 2.48
CA LEU A 134 -10.38 1.42 3.79
C LEU A 134 -8.91 1.08 3.65
N VAL A 135 -8.58 0.15 2.75
CA VAL A 135 -7.22 -0.30 2.47
C VAL A 135 -7.09 -0.64 1.00
N THR A 136 -5.96 -0.28 0.42
CA THR A 136 -5.50 -0.76 -0.88
C THR A 136 -4.17 -1.45 -0.71
N ASP A 137 -3.94 -2.53 -1.45
CA ASP A 137 -2.63 -3.19 -1.49
C ASP A 137 -2.41 -3.81 -2.87
N GLN A 138 -1.16 -4.14 -3.17
CA GLN A 138 -0.81 -4.86 -4.38
C GLN A 138 -0.21 -6.22 -4.03
N ILE A 139 -0.87 -7.27 -4.51
CA ILE A 139 -0.52 -8.63 -4.17
C ILE A 139 0.01 -9.33 -5.41
N SER A 140 1.22 -9.85 -5.31
CA SER A 140 1.83 -10.70 -6.32
C SER A 140 1.90 -12.14 -5.84
N ALA A 141 1.61 -13.09 -6.72
CA ALA A 141 1.87 -14.50 -6.47
C ALA A 141 2.70 -15.10 -7.61
N THR A 142 3.63 -15.98 -7.24
CA THR A 142 4.53 -16.69 -8.15
C THR A 142 4.13 -18.16 -8.25
N LEU A 143 4.18 -18.71 -9.45
CA LEU A 143 3.77 -20.07 -9.76
C LEU A 143 4.97 -21.01 -9.71
N SER A 144 5.38 -21.40 -8.50
CA SER A 144 6.33 -22.49 -8.32
C SER A 144 5.60 -23.83 -8.54
N GLY A 145 6.01 -24.58 -9.57
CA GLY A 145 5.34 -25.79 -10.03
C GLY A 145 5.16 -26.87 -8.96
N GLY A 146 3.95 -27.44 -8.91
CA GLY A 146 3.77 -28.80 -8.42
C GLY A 146 4.19 -29.82 -9.47
N ILE A 147 4.63 -31.00 -9.02
CA ILE A 147 5.08 -32.17 -9.81
C ILE A 147 4.00 -32.71 -10.78
N PHE A 148 2.80 -32.14 -10.77
CA PHE A 148 1.69 -32.47 -11.65
C PHE A 148 1.39 -31.25 -12.53
N GLY A 149 1.83 -31.34 -13.78
CA GLY A 149 1.84 -30.26 -14.76
C GLY A 149 0.56 -29.43 -14.82
N GLY A 150 0.74 -28.11 -14.74
CA GLY A 150 -0.01 -27.14 -15.53
C GLY A 150 -1.50 -26.94 -15.25
N ASN A 151 -2.05 -27.37 -14.11
CA ASN A 151 -3.45 -27.08 -13.80
C ASN A 151 -3.63 -25.58 -13.44
N PRO A 152 -4.45 -24.82 -14.20
CA PRO A 152 -4.91 -23.47 -13.84
C PRO A 152 -5.27 -23.27 -12.37
N LYS A 153 -5.88 -24.28 -11.75
CA LYS A 153 -6.36 -24.21 -10.36
C LYS A 153 -5.27 -23.94 -9.33
N ASN A 154 -4.03 -24.32 -9.61
CA ASN A 154 -2.93 -24.06 -8.68
C ASN A 154 -2.58 -22.56 -8.64
N ILE A 155 -2.77 -21.84 -9.75
CA ILE A 155 -2.49 -20.40 -9.87
C ILE A 155 -3.45 -19.61 -9.00
N THR A 156 -4.73 -19.89 -9.18
CA THR A 156 -5.82 -19.22 -8.45
C THR A 156 -5.78 -19.57 -6.98
N HIS A 157 -5.41 -20.81 -6.64
CA HIS A 157 -5.24 -21.26 -5.24
C HIS A 157 -4.09 -20.56 -4.51
N GLU A 158 -2.87 -20.55 -5.06
CA GLU A 158 -1.72 -19.92 -4.39
C GLU A 158 -1.92 -18.41 -4.24
N PHE A 159 -2.50 -17.75 -5.25
CA PHE A 159 -2.89 -16.35 -5.11
C PHE A 159 -3.95 -16.17 -4.02
N ALA A 160 -5.03 -16.96 -4.03
CA ALA A 160 -6.10 -16.86 -3.03
C ALA A 160 -5.58 -17.02 -1.60
N LYS A 161 -4.66 -17.96 -1.39
CA LYS A 161 -3.97 -18.19 -0.13
C LYS A 161 -3.11 -16.99 0.28
N THR A 162 -2.31 -16.46 -0.64
CA THR A 162 -1.48 -15.26 -0.42
C THR A 162 -2.35 -14.05 -0.06
N LEU A 163 -3.46 -13.85 -0.78
CA LEU A 163 -4.43 -12.80 -0.50
C LEU A 163 -5.09 -12.98 0.87
N ALA A 164 -5.49 -14.20 1.26
CA ALA A 164 -6.05 -14.45 2.58
C ALA A 164 -5.02 -14.17 3.71
N ASN A 165 -3.77 -14.59 3.54
CA ASN A 165 -2.68 -14.33 4.47
C ASN A 165 -2.39 -12.83 4.60
N THR A 166 -2.27 -12.13 3.47
CA THR A 166 -2.04 -10.69 3.40
C THR A 166 -3.19 -9.93 4.06
N THR A 167 -4.43 -10.29 3.73
CA THR A 167 -5.64 -9.69 4.32
C THR A 167 -5.62 -9.84 5.84
N LYS A 168 -5.14 -10.97 6.37
CA LYS A 168 -5.00 -11.16 7.82
C LYS A 168 -4.07 -10.12 8.48
N LEU A 169 -3.01 -9.69 7.80
CA LEU A 169 -2.15 -8.60 8.27
C LEU A 169 -2.84 -7.24 8.11
N LEU A 170 -3.49 -7.02 6.97
CA LEU A 170 -4.21 -5.76 6.70
C LEU A 170 -5.37 -5.53 7.67
N LEU A 171 -6.02 -6.59 8.15
CA LEU A 171 -7.09 -6.52 9.14
C LEU A 171 -6.64 -6.01 10.52
N GLU A 172 -5.34 -5.96 10.78
CA GLU A 172 -4.78 -5.32 11.98
C GLU A 172 -4.71 -3.80 11.83
N LYS A 173 -4.88 -3.24 10.62
CA LYS A 173 -4.79 -1.78 10.41
C LYS A 173 -5.90 -1.07 11.20
N PRO A 174 -5.56 -0.03 11.99
CA PRO A 174 -6.55 0.80 12.64
C PRO A 174 -7.30 1.61 11.58
N VAL A 175 -8.61 1.70 11.72
CA VAL A 175 -9.44 2.64 10.94
C VAL A 175 -10.13 3.62 11.89
N PRO A 176 -10.35 4.88 11.44
CA PRO A 176 -11.13 5.83 12.18
C PRO A 176 -12.55 5.31 12.41
N SER A 177 -13.14 5.71 13.54
CA SER A 177 -14.52 5.36 13.85
C SER A 177 -15.48 6.03 12.86
N PRO A 178 -16.60 5.37 12.47
CA PRO A 178 -17.58 5.96 11.55
C PRO A 178 -18.05 7.34 12.03
N GLY A 179 -17.91 8.37 11.19
CA GLY A 179 -18.30 9.75 11.51
C GLY A 179 -17.14 10.71 11.78
N GLU A 180 -15.91 10.21 11.87
CA GLU A 180 -14.69 11.01 11.94
C GLU A 180 -14.07 11.05 10.54
N LEU A 181 -14.02 12.24 9.91
CA LEU A 181 -13.49 12.41 8.55
C LEU A 181 -12.03 11.94 8.52
N ALA A 182 -11.77 10.86 7.78
CA ALA A 182 -10.40 10.47 7.46
C ALA A 182 -9.69 11.66 6.77
N PRO A 183 -8.41 11.92 7.07
CA PRO A 183 -7.58 12.75 6.21
C PRO A 183 -7.69 12.22 4.78
N PRO A 184 -7.62 13.06 3.74
CA PRO A 184 -7.62 12.60 2.36
C PRO A 184 -6.38 11.74 2.11
N GLU A 185 -6.48 10.45 2.39
CA GLU A 185 -5.53 9.44 1.96
C GLU A 185 -5.54 9.46 0.44
N ALA A 186 -4.34 9.42 -0.15
CA ALA A 186 -4.15 9.61 -1.58
C ALA A 186 -5.12 8.69 -2.33
N ALA A 187 -6.08 9.34 -3.01
CA ALA A 187 -7.24 8.73 -3.61
C ALA A 187 -6.90 7.42 -4.31
N GLY A 188 -7.81 6.43 -4.17
CA GLY A 188 -7.87 5.25 -5.02
C GLY A 188 -7.80 5.62 -6.51
N PRO A 189 -7.70 4.64 -7.42
CA PRO A 189 -7.37 4.86 -8.83
C PRO A 189 -8.12 6.07 -9.38
N ARG A 190 -7.38 7.19 -9.54
CA ARG A 190 -7.94 8.40 -10.14
C ARG A 190 -8.44 8.03 -11.54
N PRO A 191 -9.47 8.72 -12.07
CA PRO A 191 -9.81 8.55 -13.47
C PRO A 191 -8.53 8.68 -14.29
N PRO A 192 -8.24 7.71 -15.18
CA PRO A 192 -6.95 7.62 -15.84
C PRO A 192 -6.66 8.94 -16.53
N SER A 193 -5.62 9.64 -16.08
CA SER A 193 -5.11 10.74 -16.88
C SER A 193 -4.58 10.11 -18.18
N THR A 194 -4.96 10.67 -19.33
CA THR A 194 -4.44 10.20 -20.62
C THR A 194 -2.95 10.51 -20.79
N ASP A 195 -2.38 11.30 -19.87
CA ASP A 195 -0.96 11.66 -19.85
C ASP A 195 -0.20 10.83 -18.80
N HIS A 196 -0.01 9.54 -19.12
CA HIS A 196 0.82 8.64 -18.34
C HIS A 196 2.07 8.20 -19.11
N LYS A 197 3.12 7.91 -18.36
CA LYS A 197 4.37 7.31 -18.86
C LYS A 197 4.67 6.05 -18.09
N VAL A 198 5.32 5.10 -18.75
CA VAL A 198 5.78 3.86 -18.14
C VAL A 198 7.31 3.83 -18.16
N VAL A 199 7.91 3.66 -16.99
CA VAL A 199 9.34 3.45 -16.82
C VAL A 199 9.57 2.02 -16.35
N THR A 200 10.26 1.20 -17.15
CA THR A 200 10.63 -0.16 -16.75
C THR A 200 11.92 -0.14 -15.94
N ILE A 201 11.89 -0.81 -14.79
CA ILE A 201 13.06 -1.08 -13.94
C ILE A 201 13.42 -2.55 -14.09
N SER A 202 14.63 -2.83 -14.55
CA SER A 202 15.13 -4.20 -14.73
C SER A 202 16.06 -4.60 -13.58
N SER A 203 15.94 -5.86 -13.16
CA SER A 203 16.79 -6.55 -12.18
C SER A 203 18.30 -6.40 -12.41
N GLY A 204 18.72 -6.35 -13.68
CA GLY A 204 20.12 -6.17 -14.06
C GLY A 204 20.59 -4.71 -14.12
N ASN A 205 19.70 -3.73 -13.92
CA ASN A 205 20.03 -2.32 -14.12
C ASN A 205 19.17 -1.36 -13.28
N TYR A 206 19.17 -1.57 -11.97
CA TYR A 206 18.42 -0.72 -11.03
C TYR A 206 18.84 0.75 -11.08
N ASP A 207 20.14 1.02 -11.22
CA ASP A 207 20.68 2.38 -11.30
C ASP A 207 20.11 3.14 -12.51
N GLN A 208 20.06 2.51 -13.69
CA GLN A 208 19.45 3.13 -14.85
C GLN A 208 17.93 3.30 -14.68
N GLY A 209 17.26 2.34 -14.04
CA GLY A 209 15.85 2.48 -13.68
C GLY A 209 15.60 3.73 -12.84
N GLN A 210 16.44 3.98 -11.83
CA GLN A 210 16.39 5.21 -11.02
C GLN A 210 16.67 6.47 -11.83
N VAL A 211 17.66 6.45 -12.73
CA VAL A 211 17.95 7.58 -13.62
C VAL A 211 16.74 7.91 -14.49
N ASN A 212 16.12 6.90 -15.08
CA ASN A 212 14.94 7.06 -15.94
C ASN A 212 13.74 7.61 -15.15
N LEU A 213 13.47 7.10 -13.95
CA LEU A 213 12.43 7.63 -13.07
C LEU A 213 12.63 9.13 -12.77
N ASN A 214 13.86 9.51 -12.43
CA ASN A 214 14.17 10.92 -12.12
C ASN A 214 14.13 11.82 -13.37
N ALA A 215 14.48 11.29 -14.54
CA ALA A 215 14.33 12.01 -15.81
C ALA A 215 12.86 12.35 -16.06
N GLU A 216 11.94 11.40 -15.90
CA GLU A 216 10.51 11.66 -16.05
C GLU A 216 9.97 12.57 -14.95
N ALA A 217 10.41 12.37 -13.70
CA ALA A 217 10.06 13.23 -12.58
C ALA A 217 10.43 14.69 -12.83
N SER A 218 11.60 14.95 -13.43
CA SER A 218 12.06 16.29 -13.77
C SER A 218 11.17 17.02 -14.79
N THR A 219 10.34 16.26 -15.53
CA THR A 219 9.35 16.80 -16.47
C THR A 219 7.95 16.95 -15.87
N GLY A 220 7.77 16.67 -14.57
CA GLY A 220 6.51 16.88 -13.85
C GLY A 220 5.69 15.61 -13.57
N TYR A 221 6.22 14.42 -13.91
CA TYR A 221 5.53 13.15 -13.66
C TYR A 221 5.76 12.63 -12.24
N ARG A 222 4.75 11.98 -11.66
CA ARG A 222 4.83 11.32 -10.37
C ARG A 222 4.42 9.86 -10.48
N LEU A 223 5.13 8.97 -9.78
CA LEU A 223 4.76 7.57 -9.63
C LEU A 223 3.33 7.46 -9.07
N VAL A 224 2.49 6.67 -9.74
CA VAL A 224 1.13 6.36 -9.30
C VAL A 224 0.85 4.86 -9.21
N ALA A 225 1.61 4.04 -9.93
CA ALA A 225 1.51 2.58 -9.85
C ALA A 225 2.86 1.91 -10.10
N PHE A 226 2.99 0.69 -9.61
CA PHE A 226 4.18 -0.13 -9.74
C PHE A 226 3.75 -1.56 -10.01
N THR A 227 4.11 -2.17 -11.13
CA THR A 227 3.64 -3.50 -11.53
C THR A 227 4.84 -4.43 -11.74
N PRO A 228 5.16 -5.33 -10.80
CA PRO A 228 6.14 -6.39 -11.00
C PRO A 228 5.78 -7.26 -12.19
N LYS A 229 6.77 -7.51 -13.05
CA LYS A 229 6.69 -8.40 -14.20
C LYS A 229 7.55 -9.62 -13.93
N GLY A 230 7.07 -10.45 -13.01
CA GLY A 230 7.85 -11.55 -12.44
C GLY A 230 9.03 -11.05 -11.61
N MET A 231 10.16 -11.75 -11.69
CA MET A 231 11.37 -11.37 -10.95
C MET A 231 12.31 -10.47 -11.75
N GLU A 232 12.17 -10.39 -13.07
CA GLU A 232 13.19 -9.74 -13.91
C GLU A 232 13.02 -8.23 -14.02
N SER A 233 11.79 -7.73 -13.88
CA SER A 233 11.50 -6.31 -14.04
C SER A 233 10.23 -5.88 -13.32
N ALA A 234 10.03 -4.58 -13.25
CA ALA A 234 8.77 -3.97 -12.88
C ALA A 234 8.53 -2.72 -13.73
N ASP A 235 7.27 -2.47 -14.08
CA ASP A 235 6.87 -1.23 -14.71
C ASP A 235 6.41 -0.23 -13.66
N VAL A 236 6.86 1.01 -13.79
CA VAL A 236 6.41 2.13 -12.97
C VAL A 236 5.57 3.04 -13.83
N THR A 237 4.28 3.14 -13.52
CA THR A 237 3.38 4.08 -14.17
C THR A 237 3.48 5.41 -13.46
N MET A 238 3.72 6.47 -14.23
CA MET A 238 3.82 7.84 -13.75
C MET A 238 2.78 8.73 -14.44
N GLU A 239 2.18 9.64 -13.69
CA GLU A 239 1.19 10.60 -14.19
C GLU A 239 1.70 12.04 -14.04
N SER A 240 1.31 12.91 -14.97
CA SER A 240 1.59 14.34 -14.88
C SER A 240 0.91 14.94 -13.65
N SER A 241 1.69 15.37 -12.65
CA SER A 241 1.18 15.78 -11.33
C SER A 241 1.74 17.11 -10.85
N ALA A 242 2.81 17.64 -11.44
CA ALA A 242 3.43 18.88 -10.98
C ALA A 242 3.86 19.77 -12.14
N THR A 243 3.72 21.09 -11.96
CA THR A 243 4.33 22.06 -12.86
C THR A 243 5.80 22.24 -12.46
N PRO A 244 6.77 21.97 -13.34
CA PRO A 244 8.17 22.28 -13.07
C PRO A 244 8.32 23.72 -12.56
N PRO A 245 9.13 24.00 -11.52
CA PRO A 245 10.25 23.19 -11.01
C PRO A 245 9.94 22.30 -9.78
N GLN A 246 8.68 22.16 -9.36
CA GLN A 246 8.32 21.37 -8.17
C GLN A 246 8.28 19.87 -8.48
N VAL A 247 9.45 19.27 -8.67
CA VAL A 247 9.57 17.87 -9.11
C VAL A 247 9.92 16.92 -7.97
N TYR A 248 9.37 15.71 -8.03
CA TYR A 248 9.73 14.62 -7.12
C TYR A 248 11.13 14.09 -7.47
N GLN A 249 11.82 13.52 -6.49
CA GLN A 249 13.04 12.73 -6.72
C GLN A 249 12.80 11.32 -6.22
N TYR A 250 13.27 10.32 -6.96
CA TYR A 250 13.13 8.91 -6.60
C TYR A 250 14.48 8.29 -6.29
N ARG A 251 14.48 7.35 -5.34
CA ARG A 251 15.56 6.38 -5.20
C ARG A 251 14.98 4.97 -5.26
N VAL A 252 15.75 4.07 -5.86
CA VAL A 252 15.45 2.65 -5.94
C VAL A 252 16.32 1.95 -4.90
N LEU A 253 15.69 1.32 -3.91
CA LEU A 253 16.37 0.51 -2.91
C LEU A 253 16.31 -0.94 -3.33
N HIS A 254 17.46 -1.61 -3.37
CA HIS A 254 17.54 -3.04 -3.65
C HIS A 254 18.57 -3.69 -2.72
N THR A 255 18.15 -4.68 -1.93
CA THR A 255 19.02 -5.31 -0.93
C THR A 255 18.77 -6.80 -0.79
N HIS A 256 19.84 -7.57 -0.60
CA HIS A 256 19.75 -9.03 -0.39
C HIS A 256 19.18 -9.41 0.98
N LEU A 257 19.24 -8.52 1.97
CA LEU A 257 18.80 -8.80 3.34
C LEU A 257 17.77 -7.76 3.79
N PHE A 258 16.61 -8.22 4.27
CA PHE A 258 15.55 -7.34 4.80
C PHE A 258 16.03 -6.46 5.95
N GLY A 259 16.97 -6.92 6.78
CA GLY A 259 17.57 -6.09 7.83
C GLY A 259 18.34 -4.88 7.28
N ASN A 260 18.91 -4.98 6.08
CA ASN A 260 19.50 -3.83 5.41
C ASN A 260 18.43 -2.91 4.81
N LEU A 261 17.27 -3.45 4.40
CA LEU A 261 16.17 -2.63 3.85
C LEU A 261 15.69 -1.61 4.89
N GLU A 262 15.51 -2.03 6.13
CA GLU A 262 15.15 -1.13 7.24
C GLU A 262 16.19 -0.03 7.42
N LYS A 263 17.49 -0.38 7.43
CA LYS A 263 18.58 0.57 7.57
C LYS A 263 18.61 1.57 6.41
N ASP A 264 18.43 1.10 5.19
CA ASP A 264 18.47 1.93 3.99
C ASP A 264 17.25 2.86 3.90
N LEU A 265 16.06 2.37 4.26
CA LEU A 265 14.85 3.18 4.39
C LEU A 265 15.02 4.29 5.43
N ASN A 266 15.48 3.96 6.64
CA ASN A 266 15.71 4.95 7.69
C ASN A 266 16.80 5.96 7.32
N LYS A 267 17.89 5.52 6.67
CA LYS A 267 18.92 6.43 6.16
C LYS A 267 18.33 7.40 5.12
N ALA A 268 17.52 6.90 4.19
CA ALA A 268 16.88 7.76 3.20
C ALA A 268 15.82 8.69 3.80
N ALA A 269 15.15 8.27 4.87
CA ALA A 269 14.21 9.11 5.61
C ALA A 269 14.88 10.35 6.22
N LEU A 270 16.12 10.20 6.72
CA LEU A 270 16.94 11.33 7.18
C LEU A 270 17.23 12.32 6.05
N ASP A 271 17.39 11.83 4.82
CA ASP A 271 17.58 12.64 3.61
C ASP A 271 16.26 13.26 3.09
N GLY A 272 15.13 13.01 3.76
CA GLY A 272 13.80 13.53 3.42
C GLY A 272 13.03 12.70 2.38
N TYR A 273 13.45 11.46 2.14
CA TYR A 273 12.68 10.51 1.33
C TYR A 273 11.61 9.82 2.18
N ARG A 274 10.56 9.34 1.52
CA ARG A 274 9.50 8.51 2.06
C ARG A 274 9.33 7.28 1.17
N TYR A 275 9.02 6.14 1.77
CA TYR A 275 8.57 4.96 1.04
C TYR A 275 7.36 5.26 0.14
N CYS A 276 7.41 4.82 -1.13
CA CYS A 276 6.26 4.83 -2.02
C CYS A 276 5.39 3.59 -1.72
N PRO A 277 4.13 3.77 -1.30
CA PRO A 277 3.21 2.65 -1.06
C PRO A 277 3.11 1.69 -2.24
N ASN A 278 2.91 0.40 -1.97
CA ASN A 278 2.73 -0.65 -2.97
C ASN A 278 3.95 -0.89 -3.90
N THR A 279 5.14 -0.41 -3.53
CA THR A 279 6.37 -0.64 -4.30
C THR A 279 7.30 -1.69 -3.70
N LEU A 280 6.89 -2.32 -2.59
CA LEU A 280 7.66 -3.39 -1.96
C LEU A 280 7.50 -4.66 -2.79
N ALA A 281 8.60 -5.20 -3.29
CA ALA A 281 8.60 -6.40 -4.12
C ALA A 281 9.88 -7.21 -3.98
N TRP A 282 9.89 -8.35 -4.67
CA TRP A 282 11.03 -9.25 -4.76
C TRP A 282 11.42 -9.42 -6.22
N LEU A 283 12.57 -8.86 -6.59
CA LEU A 283 13.12 -8.94 -7.94
C LEU A 283 14.45 -9.71 -7.92
N ALA A 284 14.85 -10.28 -9.05
CA ALA A 284 16.15 -10.92 -9.21
C ALA A 284 17.28 -9.89 -9.07
N GLY A 285 18.42 -10.29 -8.53
CA GLY A 285 19.64 -9.47 -8.49
C GLY A 285 20.85 -10.32 -8.89
N GLY A 286 22.00 -9.66 -9.10
CA GLY A 286 23.21 -10.32 -9.62
C GLY A 286 23.71 -11.54 -8.81
N PHE A 287 23.35 -11.64 -7.52
CA PHE A 287 23.65 -12.77 -6.64
C PHE A 287 22.39 -13.42 -6.03
N GLY A 288 21.29 -13.43 -6.77
CA GLY A 288 20.00 -13.92 -6.30
C GLY A 288 19.04 -12.78 -5.99
N ALA A 289 17.84 -13.13 -5.54
CA ALA A 289 16.77 -12.17 -5.39
C ALA A 289 17.02 -11.15 -4.26
N VAL A 290 16.45 -9.96 -4.44
CA VAL A 290 16.61 -8.79 -3.57
C VAL A 290 15.25 -8.24 -3.19
N GLY A 291 15.14 -7.77 -1.95
CA GLY A 291 14.05 -6.90 -1.54
C GLY A 291 14.19 -5.57 -2.27
N PHE A 292 13.11 -5.17 -2.92
CA PHE A 292 13.03 -3.99 -3.77
C PHE A 292 12.00 -3.01 -3.21
N ALA A 293 12.31 -1.72 -3.18
CA ALA A 293 11.38 -0.67 -2.83
C ALA A 293 11.72 0.63 -3.57
N ILE A 294 10.71 1.44 -3.89
CA ILE A 294 10.90 2.80 -4.39
C ILE A 294 10.59 3.76 -3.25
N ILE A 295 11.41 4.81 -3.13
CA ILE A 295 11.21 5.90 -2.19
C ILE A 295 11.19 7.23 -2.96
N GLU A 296 10.35 8.16 -2.52
CA GLU A 296 10.18 9.49 -3.12
C GLU A 296 10.59 10.59 -2.15
N LYS A 297 11.17 11.66 -2.67
CA LYS A 297 11.40 12.91 -1.96
C LYS A 297 10.52 13.98 -2.59
N PRO A 298 9.59 14.58 -1.83
CA PRO A 298 8.70 15.62 -2.36
C PRO A 298 9.49 16.90 -2.67
N PRO A 299 9.01 17.73 -3.62
CA PRO A 299 9.68 18.96 -4.03
C PRO A 299 9.77 20.02 -2.92
N VAL A 300 8.79 20.03 -2.02
CA VAL A 300 8.76 20.91 -0.85
C VAL A 300 9.23 20.10 0.36
N PRO A 301 10.30 20.53 1.06
CA PRO A 301 10.75 19.86 2.27
C PRO A 301 9.60 19.72 3.27
N SER A 302 9.31 18.48 3.65
CA SER A 302 8.30 18.20 4.66
C SER A 302 8.87 18.49 6.06
N LYS A 303 8.02 19.03 6.94
CA LYS A 303 8.31 19.08 8.39
C LYS A 303 8.19 17.69 9.04
N THR A 304 7.74 16.71 8.28
CA THR A 304 7.64 15.31 8.66
C THR A 304 8.88 14.55 8.24
N SER A 305 9.49 13.85 9.18
CA SER A 305 10.39 12.72 8.92
C SER A 305 9.66 11.40 9.14
N TYR A 306 10.26 10.32 8.65
CA TYR A 306 9.70 8.98 8.77
C TYR A 306 10.69 8.06 9.48
N GLU A 307 10.16 7.09 10.21
CA GLU A 307 10.91 5.98 10.80
C GLU A 307 10.28 4.68 10.31
N TYR A 308 11.11 3.71 9.97
CA TYR A 308 10.70 2.45 9.38
C TYR A 308 11.13 1.26 10.22
N ARG A 309 10.29 0.21 10.25
CA ARG A 309 10.64 -1.12 10.76
C ARG A 309 10.24 -2.18 9.74
N VAL A 310 11.07 -3.20 9.58
CA VAL A 310 10.83 -4.32 8.66
C VAL A 310 10.81 -5.62 9.45
N HIS A 311 9.65 -6.28 9.46
CA HIS A 311 9.51 -7.61 10.06
C HIS A 311 9.55 -8.67 8.98
N ALA A 312 10.27 -9.75 9.24
CA ALA A 312 10.33 -10.92 8.38
C ALA A 312 10.12 -12.18 9.22
N ALA A 313 8.95 -12.79 9.14
CA ALA A 313 8.58 -13.93 9.96
C ALA A 313 8.23 -15.16 9.11
N THR A 314 8.69 -16.33 9.53
CA THR A 314 8.34 -17.61 8.88
C THR A 314 6.91 -18.06 9.18
N GLN A 315 6.30 -17.51 10.23
CA GLN A 315 4.93 -17.80 10.62
C GLN A 315 4.11 -16.51 10.58
N LEU A 316 2.97 -16.57 9.89
CA LEU A 316 2.04 -15.44 9.80
C LEU A 316 1.62 -14.90 11.17
N SER A 317 1.42 -15.79 12.16
CA SER A 317 1.03 -15.37 13.52
C SER A 317 2.10 -14.53 14.24
N ASN A 318 3.38 -14.70 13.90
CA ASN A 318 4.45 -13.87 14.44
C ASN A 318 4.47 -12.51 13.75
N ALA A 319 4.35 -12.47 12.41
CA ALA A 319 4.20 -11.21 11.68
C ALA A 319 3.03 -10.37 12.22
N GLN A 320 1.88 -10.99 12.52
CA GLN A 320 0.75 -10.29 13.15
C GLN A 320 1.10 -9.71 14.52
N LYS A 321 1.79 -10.47 15.39
CA LYS A 321 2.21 -9.97 16.70
C LYS A 321 3.15 -8.78 16.58
N ASP A 322 4.06 -8.82 15.62
CA ASP A 322 5.02 -7.73 15.38
C ASP A 322 4.30 -6.48 14.84
N VAL A 323 3.36 -6.63 13.89
CA VAL A 323 2.50 -5.53 13.42
C VAL A 323 1.72 -4.90 14.57
N VAL A 324 1.03 -5.70 15.40
CA VAL A 324 0.24 -5.21 16.54
C VAL A 324 1.13 -4.53 17.58
N LYS A 325 2.34 -5.06 17.82
CA LYS A 325 3.31 -4.44 18.73
C LYS A 325 3.72 -3.06 18.23
N ASP A 326 4.09 -2.95 16.96
CA ASP A 326 4.55 -1.69 16.36
C ASP A 326 3.43 -0.65 16.26
N GLN A 327 2.19 -1.08 16.03
CA GLN A 327 1.03 -0.18 16.08
C GLN A 327 0.83 0.47 17.44
N ARG A 328 1.12 -0.23 18.54
CA ARG A 328 1.11 0.37 19.90
C ARG A 328 2.20 1.42 20.08
N GLU A 329 3.22 1.41 19.22
CA GLU A 329 4.30 2.39 19.18
C GLU A 329 4.08 3.47 18.09
N ASN A 330 2.84 3.58 17.60
CA ASN A 330 2.37 4.53 16.58
C ASN A 330 2.94 4.30 15.17
N PHE A 331 3.36 3.08 14.85
CA PHE A 331 3.67 2.72 13.47
C PHE A 331 2.41 2.25 12.72
N SER A 332 2.35 2.57 11.44
CA SER A 332 1.31 2.14 10.51
C SER A 332 1.87 1.10 9.54
N LEU A 333 1.09 0.07 9.22
CA LEU A 333 1.45 -0.92 8.21
C LEU A 333 1.29 -0.29 6.81
N VAL A 334 2.40 -0.11 6.10
CA VAL A 334 2.44 0.58 4.79
C VAL A 334 2.82 -0.34 3.63
N GLY A 335 3.28 -1.56 3.90
CA GLY A 335 3.54 -2.55 2.86
C GLY A 335 3.58 -3.96 3.42
N THR A 336 3.11 -4.91 2.62
CA THR A 336 3.23 -6.34 2.91
C THR A 336 3.82 -7.06 1.70
N PHE A 337 4.51 -8.17 1.95
CA PHE A 337 4.99 -9.03 0.86
C PHE A 337 5.13 -10.47 1.38
N GLU A 338 4.82 -11.46 0.55
CA GLU A 338 4.95 -12.87 0.91
C GLU A 338 5.95 -13.55 -0.03
N THR A 339 6.97 -14.20 0.55
CA THR A 339 7.81 -15.18 -0.14
C THR A 339 7.33 -16.59 0.21
N ALA A 340 7.87 -17.60 -0.45
CA ALA A 340 7.56 -18.99 -0.14
C ALA A 340 7.84 -19.38 1.33
N ASP A 341 8.75 -18.69 2.02
CA ASP A 341 9.22 -19.02 3.37
C ASP A 341 8.96 -17.93 4.42
N ARG A 342 8.52 -16.73 4.04
CA ARG A 342 8.40 -15.57 4.95
C ARG A 342 7.24 -14.66 4.61
N HIS A 343 6.65 -14.10 5.66
CA HIS A 343 5.75 -12.95 5.61
C HIS A 343 6.53 -11.71 6.01
N ILE A 344 6.52 -10.71 5.14
CA ILE A 344 7.21 -9.44 5.32
C ILE A 344 6.17 -8.36 5.62
N ALA A 345 6.42 -7.55 6.64
CA ALA A 345 5.62 -6.38 6.98
C ALA A 345 6.52 -5.15 7.09
N LEU A 346 6.19 -4.09 6.37
CA LEU A 346 6.85 -2.79 6.44
C LEU A 346 5.98 -1.81 7.24
N MET A 347 6.54 -1.33 8.34
CA MET A 347 5.90 -0.40 9.26
C MET A 347 6.52 0.99 9.09
N GLU A 348 5.70 2.05 9.11
CA GLU A 348 6.10 3.46 9.01
C GLU A 348 5.54 4.26 10.17
N ARG A 349 6.35 5.10 10.81
CA ARG A 349 5.91 6.10 11.78
C ARG A 349 6.30 7.49 11.31
N THR A 350 5.37 8.43 11.47
CA THR A 350 5.62 9.85 11.26
C THR A 350 6.33 10.42 12.48
N VAL A 351 7.46 11.10 12.28
CA VAL A 351 8.22 11.81 13.31
C VAL A 351 8.22 13.29 12.96
N SER A 352 7.58 14.11 13.79
CA SER A 352 7.62 15.56 13.65
C SER A 352 9.04 16.06 13.90
N LYS A 353 9.63 16.78 12.95
CA LYS A 353 10.85 17.54 13.23
C LYS A 353 10.46 18.69 14.16
N ALA A 354 10.80 18.56 15.44
CA ALA A 354 10.70 19.68 16.38
C ALA A 354 11.51 20.85 15.79
N GLY A 355 10.92 22.04 15.77
CA GLY A 355 11.46 23.20 15.05
C GLY A 355 12.93 23.46 15.40
N GLU A 356 13.77 23.48 14.37
CA GLU A 356 15.04 24.23 14.38
C GLU A 356 14.76 25.73 14.32
#